data_AF-A0A7C8VJD0-F1
#
_entry.id   AF-A0A7C8VJD0-F1
#
_cell.length_a   1.000
_cell.length_b   1.000
_cell.length_c   1.000
_cell.angle_alpha   90.00
_cell.angle_beta   90.00
_cell.angle_gamma   90.00
#
_symmetry.space_group_name_H-M   'P 1'
#
loop_
_entity.id
_entity.type
_entity.pdbx_description
1 polymer ?
#
loop_
_entity_poly.entity_id
_entity_poly.type
_entity_poly.pdbx_seq_one_letter_code
_entity_poly.pdbx_strand_id
1 'polypeptide(L)'
;MGFRTRRTMKDYNETTEKKSEPTDRRKRREFLTSRNLSAQPGPMIAPLSPPSRQAVIHAYRNLLRAGLRAVQYSSPARYGLRSKLRHAFSDETAPILQPSAGGAPARTQRFPKTFSQTRIDNTVRFLNTAATRLGMEHTIVKHLCFVEWRREISRLPRSTTVMKPSDWDTLAITFDEYDDTIRMLNETMELELR
;
A
#
# COMPACT_ATOMS: atom_id res chain seq x y z
N MET A 1 3.45 34.41 55.64
CA MET A 1 4.58 33.93 56.47
C MET A 1 5.39 32.93 55.66
N GLY A 2 6.73 33.02 55.64
CA GLY A 2 7.59 31.88 55.28
C GLY A 2 8.54 32.12 54.09
N PHE A 3 9.60 32.89 54.33
CA PHE A 3 10.79 32.99 53.49
C PHE A 3 11.56 31.66 53.41
N ARG A 4 12.15 31.34 52.24
CA ARG A 4 13.49 30.69 52.17
C ARG A 4 14.09 30.85 50.76
N THR A 5 15.00 31.80 50.53
CA THR A 5 16.47 31.80 50.73
C THR A 5 17.27 31.24 49.54
N ARG A 6 18.17 32.09 49.07
CA ARG A 6 19.22 31.93 48.03
C ARG A 6 20.19 30.78 48.27
N ARG A 7 20.83 30.29 47.19
CA ARG A 7 22.21 29.77 47.13
C ARG A 7 22.67 29.69 45.65
N THR A 8 23.32 30.71 45.09
CA THR A 8 24.78 30.92 44.90
C THR A 8 25.58 29.75 44.31
N MET A 9 26.12 30.02 43.11
CA MET A 9 27.45 29.70 42.56
C MET A 9 28.01 28.28 42.67
N LYS A 10 28.33 27.70 41.51
CA LYS A 10 29.64 27.09 41.28
C LYS A 10 30.04 27.25 39.81
N ASP A 11 31.12 27.99 39.63
CA ASP A 11 31.93 28.03 38.43
C ASP A 11 32.42 26.63 38.07
N TYR A 12 32.27 26.25 36.81
CA TYR A 12 33.11 25.22 36.20
C TYR A 12 33.79 25.84 34.99
N ASN A 13 35.05 26.24 35.23
CA ASN A 13 36.05 26.40 34.20
C ASN A 13 36.29 25.02 33.57
N GLU A 14 35.94 24.85 32.31
CA GLU A 14 36.42 23.72 31.52
C GLU A 14 37.30 24.24 30.38
N THR A 15 38.58 23.96 30.57
CA THR A 15 39.71 24.28 29.73
C THR A 15 39.55 23.58 28.38
N THR A 16 39.05 24.29 27.36
CA THR A 16 39.08 23.75 25.99
C THR A 16 40.51 23.76 25.47
N GLU A 17 41.13 22.59 25.57
CA GLU A 17 42.40 22.20 24.98
C GLU A 17 42.41 22.52 23.48
N LYS A 18 43.17 23.56 23.09
CA LYS A 18 43.42 23.89 21.68
C LYS A 18 44.23 22.77 21.05
N LYS A 19 43.55 21.81 20.42
CA LYS A 19 44.18 20.86 19.51
C LYS A 19 44.53 21.60 18.22
N SER A 20 45.81 21.90 18.07
CA SER A 20 46.45 22.53 16.92
C SER A 20 45.96 21.97 15.57
N GLU A 21 45.25 22.80 14.80
CA GLU A 21 44.97 22.52 13.39
C GLU A 21 46.28 22.58 12.58
N PRO A 22 46.61 21.57 11.75
CA PRO A 22 47.73 21.65 10.84
C PRO A 22 47.36 22.55 9.64
N THR A 23 48.02 23.70 9.55
CA THR A 23 47.86 24.79 8.57
C THR A 23 48.34 24.44 7.15
N ASP A 24 48.29 23.17 6.76
CA ASP A 24 48.82 22.73 5.46
C ASP A 24 47.72 22.04 4.62
N ARG A 25 47.18 22.82 3.67
CA ARG A 25 46.15 22.39 2.72
C ARG A 25 46.57 21.18 1.88
N ARG A 26 47.87 20.89 1.77
CA ARG A 26 48.38 19.75 0.99
C ARG A 26 48.18 18.42 1.72
N LYS A 27 48.42 18.38 3.04
CA LYS A 27 48.23 17.17 3.87
C LYS A 27 46.76 16.82 4.10
N ARG A 28 45.84 17.80 4.07
CA ARG A 28 44.39 17.52 4.10
C ARG A 28 43.91 16.74 2.86
N ARG A 29 44.49 16.95 1.68
CA ARG A 29 44.09 16.21 0.45
C ARG A 29 44.53 14.75 0.47
N GLU A 30 45.68 14.44 1.05
CA GLU A 30 46.18 13.05 1.14
C GLU A 30 45.41 12.22 2.16
N PHE A 31 45.02 12.79 3.32
CA PHE A 31 44.19 12.11 4.31
C PHE A 31 42.75 11.85 3.83
N LEU A 32 42.18 12.70 2.96
CA LEU A 32 40.87 12.46 2.35
C LEU A 32 40.91 11.42 1.21
N THR A 33 42.08 11.18 0.62
CA THR A 33 42.21 10.27 -0.54
C THR A 33 42.40 8.80 -0.09
N SER A 34 43.06 8.56 1.04
CA SER A 34 43.33 7.19 1.51
C SER A 34 42.17 6.49 2.24
N ARG A 35 41.09 7.21 2.56
CA ARG A 35 39.94 6.65 3.31
C ARG A 35 38.79 6.15 2.44
N ASN A 36 38.89 6.28 1.11
CA ASN A 36 37.78 6.07 0.19
C ASN A 36 37.94 4.86 -0.76
N LEU A 37 38.81 3.90 -0.42
CA LEU A 37 39.17 2.77 -1.31
C LEU A 37 38.78 1.37 -0.79
N SER A 38 37.87 1.24 0.19
CA SER A 38 37.37 -0.10 0.58
C SER A 38 35.90 -0.17 1.02
N ALA A 39 35.10 0.87 0.84
CA ALA A 39 33.65 0.76 1.04
C ALA A 39 32.99 0.26 -0.25
N GLN A 40 33.10 -1.05 -0.52
CA GLN A 40 32.12 -1.69 -1.39
C GLN A 40 30.74 -1.40 -0.77
N PRO A 41 29.81 -0.74 -1.47
CA PRO A 41 28.44 -0.69 -0.99
C PRO A 41 27.94 -2.13 -1.04
N GLY A 42 27.88 -2.79 0.13
CA GLY A 42 27.12 -4.03 0.30
C GLY A 42 25.73 -3.82 -0.31
N PRO A 43 25.07 -4.87 -0.83
CA PRO A 43 23.92 -4.75 -1.71
C PRO A 43 22.86 -3.92 -0.99
N MET A 44 22.81 -2.63 -1.34
CA MET A 44 21.75 -1.73 -0.96
C MET A 44 20.54 -2.37 -1.60
N ILE A 45 19.66 -2.94 -0.77
CA ILE A 45 18.33 -3.38 -1.18
C ILE A 45 17.76 -2.20 -1.93
N ALA A 46 17.81 -2.28 -3.27
CA ALA A 46 17.37 -1.20 -4.12
C ALA A 46 15.92 -0.93 -3.71
N PRO A 47 15.52 0.35 -3.52
CA PRO A 47 14.11 0.65 -3.37
C PRO A 47 13.40 -0.02 -4.55
N LEU A 48 12.49 -0.93 -4.23
CA LEU A 48 11.74 -1.75 -5.17
C LEU A 48 11.39 -0.86 -6.37
N SER A 49 12.02 -1.11 -7.52
CA SER A 49 11.77 -0.31 -8.71
C SER A 49 10.25 -0.31 -8.93
N PRO A 50 9.61 0.86 -9.16
CA PRO A 50 8.18 0.88 -9.39
C PRO A 50 7.85 -0.10 -10.52
N PRO A 51 6.77 -0.87 -10.38
CA PRO A 51 6.47 -1.92 -11.35
C PRO A 51 6.40 -1.33 -12.75
N SER A 52 6.98 -2.03 -13.72
CA SER A 52 6.82 -1.69 -15.12
C SER A 52 5.33 -1.49 -15.45
N ARG A 53 5.00 -0.43 -16.20
CA ARG A 53 3.62 -0.18 -16.67
C ARG A 53 3.03 -1.39 -17.39
N GLN A 54 3.86 -2.14 -18.12
CA GLN A 54 3.44 -3.37 -18.78
C GLN A 54 3.08 -4.45 -17.75
N ALA A 55 3.85 -4.60 -16.67
CA ALA A 55 3.59 -5.55 -15.60
C ALA A 55 2.22 -5.30 -14.96
N VAL A 56 1.87 -4.04 -14.68
CA VAL A 56 0.55 -3.66 -14.13
C VAL A 56 -0.59 -4.01 -15.10
N ILE A 57 -0.41 -3.74 -16.40
CA ILE A 57 -1.40 -4.10 -17.42
C ILE A 57 -1.58 -5.62 -17.50
N HIS A 58 -0.49 -6.38 -17.48
CA HIS A 58 -0.54 -7.84 -17.51
C HIS A 58 -1.21 -8.41 -16.27
N ALA A 59 -0.87 -7.89 -15.08
CA ALA A 59 -1.51 -8.26 -13.83
C ALA A 59 -3.03 -8.05 -13.87
N TYR A 60 -3.49 -6.86 -14.26
CA TYR A 60 -4.92 -6.56 -14.40
C TYR A 60 -5.61 -7.53 -15.36
N ARG A 61 -5.01 -7.80 -16.54
CA ARG A 61 -5.60 -8.71 -17.54
C ARG A 61 -5.67 -10.15 -17.05
N ASN A 62 -4.63 -10.61 -16.35
CA ASN A 62 -4.57 -11.97 -15.82
C ASN A 62 -5.60 -12.16 -14.70
N LEU A 63 -5.67 -11.22 -13.75
CA LEU A 63 -6.66 -11.24 -12.67
C LEU A 63 -8.09 -11.15 -13.21
N LEU A 64 -8.34 -10.28 -14.19
CA LEU A 64 -9.67 -10.17 -14.81
C LEU A 64 -10.09 -11.47 -15.49
N ARG A 65 -9.20 -12.10 -16.26
CA ARG A 65 -9.48 -13.36 -16.96
C ARG A 65 -9.69 -14.52 -15.98
N ALA A 66 -8.79 -14.65 -15.00
CA ALA A 66 -8.87 -15.71 -13.99
C ALA A 66 -10.11 -15.54 -13.11
N GLY A 67 -10.40 -14.31 -12.67
CA GLY A 67 -11.56 -14.02 -11.83
C GLY A 67 -12.89 -14.28 -12.54
N LEU A 68 -13.01 -13.92 -13.83
CA LEU A 68 -14.23 -14.20 -14.59
C LEU A 68 -14.50 -15.70 -14.72
N ARG A 69 -13.44 -16.50 -14.91
CA ARG A 69 -13.53 -17.97 -14.88
C ARG A 69 -13.87 -18.48 -13.48
N ALA A 70 -13.26 -17.92 -12.44
CA ALA A 70 -13.50 -18.30 -11.05
C ALA A 70 -14.98 -18.15 -10.66
N VAL A 71 -15.65 -17.09 -11.11
CA VAL A 71 -17.09 -16.88 -10.87
C VAL A 71 -17.99 -17.52 -11.93
N GLN A 72 -17.44 -18.32 -12.84
CA GLN A 72 -18.16 -18.96 -13.94
C GLN A 72 -18.98 -17.98 -14.78
N TYR A 73 -18.48 -16.76 -14.97
CA TYR A 73 -19.18 -15.68 -15.67
C TYR A 73 -20.59 -15.37 -15.14
N SER A 74 -20.89 -15.77 -13.90
CA SER A 74 -22.22 -15.63 -13.32
C SER A 74 -22.60 -14.17 -13.06
N SER A 75 -23.90 -13.87 -13.17
CA SER A 75 -24.48 -12.62 -12.73
C SER A 75 -25.00 -12.79 -11.29
N PRO A 76 -24.80 -11.84 -10.35
CA PRO A 76 -24.19 -10.52 -10.55
C PRO A 76 -22.66 -10.47 -10.35
N ALA A 77 -22.04 -11.59 -9.95
CA ALA A 77 -20.64 -11.65 -9.52
C ALA A 77 -19.65 -11.08 -10.56
N ARG A 78 -19.86 -11.31 -11.86
CA ARG A 78 -19.02 -10.75 -12.93
C ARG A 78 -18.95 -9.23 -12.92
N TYR A 79 -20.03 -8.55 -12.51
CA TYR A 79 -20.07 -7.09 -12.46
C TYR A 79 -19.36 -6.57 -11.22
N GLY A 80 -19.59 -7.21 -10.06
CA GLY A 80 -18.86 -6.93 -8.83
C GLY A 80 -17.35 -7.06 -9.02
N LEU A 81 -16.89 -8.17 -9.61
CA LEU A 81 -15.47 -8.39 -9.92
C LEU A 81 -14.86 -7.28 -10.77
N ARG A 82 -15.54 -6.89 -11.85
CA ARG A 82 -15.04 -5.84 -12.77
C ARG A 82 -15.00 -4.47 -12.08
N SER A 83 -16.00 -4.18 -11.25
CA SER A 83 -16.06 -2.97 -10.45
C SER A 83 -14.88 -2.96 -9.46
N LYS A 84 -14.73 -4.03 -8.68
CA LYS A 84 -13.66 -4.21 -7.68
C LYS A 84 -12.27 -4.01 -8.31
N LEU A 85 -11.96 -4.73 -9.39
CA LEU A 85 -10.67 -4.62 -10.09
C LEU A 85 -10.45 -3.22 -10.69
N ARG A 86 -11.50 -2.53 -11.13
CA ARG A 86 -11.36 -1.17 -11.64
C ARG A 86 -11.00 -0.19 -10.53
N HIS A 87 -11.72 -0.22 -9.41
CA HIS A 87 -11.46 0.65 -8.26
C HIS A 87 -10.09 0.36 -7.68
N ALA A 88 -9.78 -0.90 -7.42
CA ALA A 88 -8.49 -1.37 -6.93
C ALA A 88 -7.30 -0.78 -7.70
N PHE A 89 -7.30 -0.86 -9.04
CA PHE A 89 -6.20 -0.35 -9.87
C PHE A 89 -6.28 1.18 -10.12
N SER A 90 -7.43 1.82 -9.83
CA SER A 90 -7.64 3.27 -10.03
C SER A 90 -7.38 4.10 -8.75
N ASP A 91 -7.72 3.59 -7.57
CA ASP A 91 -7.53 4.27 -6.28
C ASP A 91 -6.07 4.26 -5.86
N GLU A 92 -5.40 3.13 -6.12
CA GLU A 92 -3.95 2.97 -6.02
C GLU A 92 -3.16 3.92 -6.94
N THR A 93 -3.84 4.52 -7.90
CA THR A 93 -3.31 5.40 -8.93
C THR A 93 -3.53 6.89 -8.62
N ALA A 94 -4.24 7.23 -7.54
CA ALA A 94 -4.50 8.62 -7.17
C ALA A 94 -3.19 9.35 -6.77
N PRO A 95 -2.80 10.41 -7.47
CA PRO A 95 -1.58 11.14 -7.17
C PRO A 95 -1.74 11.93 -5.88
N ILE A 96 -0.72 11.88 -5.01
CA ILE A 96 -0.49 12.94 -4.02
C ILE A 96 -0.32 14.22 -4.84
N LEU A 97 -1.26 15.16 -4.71
CA LEU A 97 -1.17 16.49 -5.29
C LEU A 97 0.09 17.16 -4.77
N GLN A 98 1.19 17.07 -5.51
CA GLN A 98 2.23 18.09 -5.45
C GLN A 98 1.80 19.21 -6.39
N PRO A 99 1.66 20.46 -5.92
CA PRO A 99 1.38 21.59 -6.78
C PRO A 99 2.59 21.82 -7.68
N SER A 100 2.57 21.28 -8.90
CA SER A 100 3.57 21.58 -9.90
C SER A 100 3.30 22.99 -10.43
N ALA A 101 4.14 23.95 -10.04
CA ALA A 101 4.19 25.30 -10.55
C ALA A 101 4.61 25.31 -12.03
N GLY A 102 3.68 25.00 -12.95
CA GLY A 102 3.96 25.03 -14.39
C GLY A 102 3.10 24.10 -15.23
N GLY A 103 1.85 24.52 -15.49
CA GLY A 103 1.10 24.42 -16.76
C GLY A 103 0.92 23.11 -17.55
N ALA A 104 1.67 22.04 -17.29
CA ALA A 104 1.49 20.76 -17.97
C ALA A 104 1.28 19.67 -16.92
N PRO A 105 0.18 18.89 -16.98
CA PRO A 105 0.09 17.72 -16.14
C PRO A 105 1.20 16.78 -16.59
N ALA A 106 2.30 16.74 -15.82
CA ALA A 106 3.24 15.64 -15.90
C ALA A 106 2.39 14.37 -15.88
N ARG A 107 2.67 13.45 -16.81
CA ARG A 107 1.98 12.16 -16.90
C ARG A 107 2.41 11.36 -15.66
N THR A 108 1.87 11.73 -14.50
CA THR A 108 2.24 11.21 -13.20
C THR A 108 2.08 9.72 -13.30
N GLN A 109 3.18 9.03 -13.11
CA GLN A 109 3.23 7.61 -13.31
C GLN A 109 2.24 6.97 -12.33
N ARG A 110 1.14 6.50 -12.91
CA ARG A 110 -0.02 5.86 -12.30
C ARG A 110 0.40 4.48 -11.80
N PHE A 111 1.02 4.41 -10.63
CA PHE A 111 1.53 3.15 -10.08
C PHE A 111 0.87 2.81 -8.75
N PRO A 112 0.57 1.51 -8.53
CA PRO A 112 0.10 1.05 -7.24
C PRO A 112 0.98 1.41 -6.07
N LYS A 113 0.35 1.82 -4.96
CA LYS A 113 1.03 2.10 -3.70
C LYS A 113 1.81 0.88 -3.17
N THR A 114 1.36 -0.34 -3.48
CA THR A 114 2.05 -1.60 -3.14
C THR A 114 1.80 -2.65 -4.23
N PHE A 115 2.64 -2.71 -5.27
CA PHE A 115 2.58 -3.78 -6.27
C PHE A 115 3.51 -4.93 -5.86
N SER A 116 2.96 -6.12 -5.64
CA SER A 116 3.76 -7.34 -5.40
C SER A 116 3.43 -8.41 -6.45
N GLN A 117 4.41 -8.74 -7.29
CA GLN A 117 4.23 -9.76 -8.33
C GLN A 117 3.88 -11.13 -7.74
N THR A 118 4.51 -11.50 -6.63
CA THR A 118 4.25 -12.77 -5.93
C THR A 118 2.79 -12.89 -5.51
N ARG A 119 2.20 -11.83 -4.93
CA ARG A 119 0.81 -11.85 -4.49
C ARG A 119 -0.16 -11.93 -5.66
N ILE A 120 0.16 -11.27 -6.76
CA ILE A 120 -0.63 -11.35 -8.00
C ILE A 120 -0.62 -12.78 -8.53
N ASP A 121 0.55 -13.43 -8.58
CA ASP A 121 0.67 -14.79 -9.10
C ASP A 121 -0.04 -15.80 -8.20
N ASN A 122 0.07 -15.65 -6.87
CA ASN A 122 -0.68 -16.45 -5.90
C ASN A 122 -2.20 -16.27 -6.07
N THR A 123 -2.65 -15.03 -6.28
CA THR A 123 -4.07 -14.72 -6.53
C THR A 123 -4.57 -15.34 -7.83
N VAL A 124 -3.78 -15.25 -8.91
CA VAL A 124 -4.12 -15.91 -10.19
C VAL A 124 -4.23 -17.42 -10.00
N ARG A 125 -3.32 -18.04 -9.24
CA ARG A 125 -3.38 -19.47 -8.91
C ARG A 125 -4.65 -19.79 -8.12
N PHE A 126 -4.96 -19.03 -7.07
CA PHE A 126 -6.17 -19.18 -6.27
C PHE A 126 -7.45 -19.09 -7.13
N LEU A 127 -7.55 -18.09 -8.01
CA LEU A 127 -8.68 -17.91 -8.91
C LEU A 127 -8.81 -19.05 -9.94
N ASN A 128 -7.70 -19.57 -10.45
CA ASN A 128 -7.73 -20.74 -11.34
C ASN A 128 -8.17 -22.01 -10.60
N THR A 129 -7.75 -22.19 -9.34
CA THR A 129 -8.23 -23.29 -8.48
C THR A 129 -9.74 -23.15 -8.23
N ALA A 130 -10.22 -21.94 -7.93
CA ALA A 130 -11.64 -21.65 -7.79
C ALA A 130 -12.44 -22.02 -9.05
N ALA A 131 -11.92 -21.69 -10.24
CA ALA A 131 -12.55 -21.99 -11.51
C ALA A 131 -12.63 -23.49 -11.82
N THR A 132 -11.67 -24.28 -11.34
CA THR A 132 -11.54 -25.72 -11.65
C THR A 132 -12.23 -26.61 -10.63
N ARG A 133 -12.03 -26.35 -9.33
CA ARG A 133 -12.53 -27.20 -8.25
C ARG A 133 -13.94 -26.85 -7.79
N LEU A 134 -14.41 -25.62 -8.06
CA LEU A 134 -15.72 -25.13 -7.61
C LEU A 134 -16.00 -25.32 -6.11
N GLY A 135 -14.94 -25.31 -5.29
CA GLY A 135 -15.00 -25.57 -3.86
C GLY A 135 -15.13 -24.30 -3.01
N MET A 136 -14.41 -24.28 -1.88
CA MET A 136 -14.41 -23.15 -0.96
C MET A 136 -13.85 -21.88 -1.60
N GLU A 137 -12.81 -21.99 -2.43
CA GLU A 137 -12.21 -20.87 -3.15
C GLU A 137 -13.21 -20.23 -4.11
N HIS A 138 -14.02 -21.04 -4.81
CA HIS A 138 -15.10 -20.53 -5.65
C HIS A 138 -16.15 -19.79 -4.82
N THR A 139 -16.55 -20.39 -3.70
CA THR A 139 -17.57 -19.82 -2.81
C THR A 139 -17.12 -18.49 -2.24
N ILE A 140 -15.86 -18.41 -1.77
CA ILE A 140 -15.23 -17.17 -1.30
C ILE A 140 -15.27 -16.11 -2.40
N VAL A 141 -14.74 -16.40 -3.60
CA VAL A 141 -14.69 -15.42 -4.70
C VAL A 141 -16.08 -14.96 -5.11
N LYS A 142 -17.05 -15.87 -5.16
CA LYS A 142 -18.44 -15.54 -5.50
C LYS A 142 -19.07 -14.63 -4.45
N HIS A 143 -18.89 -14.90 -3.16
CA HIS A 143 -19.40 -14.06 -2.08
C HIS A 143 -18.73 -12.70 -2.07
N LEU A 144 -17.40 -12.65 -2.24
CA LEU A 144 -16.66 -11.39 -2.38
C LEU A 144 -17.27 -10.52 -3.47
N CYS A 145 -17.48 -11.09 -4.67
CA CYS A 145 -18.05 -10.37 -5.79
C CYS A 145 -19.50 -9.94 -5.55
N PHE A 146 -20.26 -10.72 -4.80
CA PHE A 146 -21.64 -10.40 -4.45
C PHE A 146 -21.72 -9.24 -3.45
N VAL A 147 -20.88 -9.25 -2.42
CA VAL A 147 -20.76 -8.16 -1.44
C VAL A 147 -20.36 -6.86 -2.14
N GLU A 148 -19.35 -6.89 -3.01
CA GLU A 148 -18.97 -5.72 -3.80
C GLU A 148 -20.09 -5.20 -4.69
N TRP A 149 -20.80 -6.11 -5.35
CA TRP A 149 -21.93 -5.71 -6.17
C TRP A 149 -23.03 -5.06 -5.34
N ARG A 150 -23.24 -5.51 -4.09
CA ARG A 150 -24.26 -5.02 -3.17
C ARG A 150 -23.87 -3.73 -2.42
N ARG A 151 -22.57 -3.48 -2.20
CA ARG A 151 -22.05 -2.26 -1.54
C ARG A 151 -22.44 -0.98 -2.26
N GLU A 152 -22.70 -1.04 -3.57
CA GLU A 152 -23.14 0.11 -4.34
C GLU A 152 -24.57 0.51 -3.92
N ILE A 153 -24.70 1.62 -3.20
CA ILE A 153 -25.97 2.11 -2.60
C ILE A 153 -27.12 2.14 -3.62
N SER A 154 -26.82 2.51 -4.87
CA SER A 154 -27.78 2.52 -5.98
C SER A 154 -28.38 1.14 -6.33
N ARG A 155 -27.76 0.06 -5.86
CA ARG A 155 -28.20 -1.34 -6.09
C ARG A 155 -28.85 -1.97 -4.87
N LEU A 156 -28.88 -1.27 -3.73
CA LEU A 156 -29.60 -1.73 -2.56
C LEU A 156 -31.12 -1.65 -2.83
N PRO A 157 -31.92 -2.60 -2.30
CA PRO A 157 -33.37 -2.52 -2.41
C PRO A 157 -33.87 -1.18 -1.86
N ARG A 158 -34.97 -0.64 -2.42
CA ARG A 158 -35.56 0.62 -1.92
C ARG A 158 -35.83 0.59 -0.42
N SER A 159 -36.16 -0.58 0.14
CA SER A 159 -36.32 -0.78 1.59
C SER A 159 -35.03 -0.50 2.39
N THR A 160 -33.86 -0.78 1.82
CA THR A 160 -32.56 -0.48 2.42
C THR A 160 -32.22 1.00 2.27
N THR A 161 -32.59 1.64 1.15
CA THR A 161 -32.47 3.10 1.00
C THR A 161 -33.31 3.89 2.01
N VAL A 162 -34.37 3.28 2.55
CA VAL A 162 -35.25 3.84 3.58
C VAL A 162 -34.83 3.38 5.01
N MET A 163 -33.67 2.73 5.15
CA MET A 163 -33.16 2.33 6.48
C MET A 163 -33.01 3.53 7.41
N LYS A 164 -33.24 3.28 8.70
CA LYS A 164 -33.02 4.28 9.75
C LYS A 164 -31.52 4.58 9.84
N PRO A 165 -31.12 5.80 10.24
CA PRO A 165 -29.71 6.15 10.42
C PRO A 165 -28.91 5.15 11.26
N SER A 166 -29.47 4.62 12.35
CA SER A 166 -28.83 3.60 13.21
C SER A 166 -28.49 2.29 12.48
N ASP A 167 -29.30 1.91 11.50
CA ASP A 167 -29.11 0.66 10.78
C ASP A 167 -27.97 0.79 9.76
N TRP A 168 -27.73 2.01 9.26
CA TRP A 168 -26.57 2.33 8.42
C TRP A 168 -25.26 2.22 9.19
N ASP A 169 -25.23 2.69 10.45
CA ASP A 169 -24.05 2.55 11.32
C ASP A 169 -23.74 1.07 11.58
N THR A 170 -24.77 0.27 11.85
CA THR A 170 -24.62 -1.18 12.05
C THR A 170 -24.10 -1.85 10.78
N LEU A 171 -24.64 -1.49 9.61
CA LEU A 171 -24.20 -2.02 8.32
C LEU A 171 -22.74 -1.62 8.01
N ALA A 172 -22.35 -0.40 8.32
CA ALA A 172 -20.96 0.06 8.16
C ALA A 172 -20.00 -0.79 9.00
N ILE A 173 -20.32 -1.02 10.28
CA ILE A 173 -19.51 -1.89 11.16
C ILE A 173 -19.37 -3.30 10.57
N THR A 174 -20.46 -3.90 10.06
CA THR A 174 -20.38 -5.24 9.45
C THR A 174 -19.51 -5.28 8.20
N PHE A 175 -19.46 -4.18 7.44
CA PHE A 175 -18.58 -4.06 6.29
C PHE A 175 -17.11 -3.89 6.68
N ASP A 176 -16.84 -3.14 7.76
CA ASP A 176 -15.50 -2.98 8.31
C ASP A 176 -14.95 -4.32 8.84
N GLU A 177 -15.75 -5.06 9.62
CA GLU A 177 -15.39 -6.40 10.10
C GLU A 177 -15.12 -7.36 8.93
N TYR A 178 -15.96 -7.32 7.90
CA TYR A 178 -15.75 -8.09 6.69
C TYR A 178 -14.42 -7.72 6.00
N ASP A 179 -14.12 -6.43 5.83
CA ASP A 179 -12.87 -6.00 5.20
C ASP A 179 -11.64 -6.44 6.01
N ASP A 180 -11.74 -6.45 7.34
CA ASP A 180 -10.70 -6.99 8.22
C ASP A 180 -10.48 -8.50 8.02
N THR A 181 -11.55 -9.29 7.84
CA THR A 181 -11.40 -10.72 7.52
C THR A 181 -10.72 -10.94 6.17
N ILE A 182 -11.03 -10.10 5.17
CA ILE A 182 -10.38 -10.17 3.85
C ILE A 182 -8.92 -9.76 3.94
N ARG A 183 -8.60 -8.76 4.74
CA ARG A 183 -7.22 -8.38 5.04
C ARG A 183 -6.46 -9.54 5.66
N MET A 184 -7.01 -10.22 6.67
CA MET A 184 -6.37 -11.39 7.28
C MET A 184 -6.18 -12.55 6.30
N LEU A 185 -7.16 -12.81 5.43
CA LEU A 185 -7.04 -13.82 4.37
C LEU A 185 -5.90 -13.47 3.40
N ASN A 186 -5.83 -12.19 2.99
CA ASN A 186 -4.80 -11.69 2.09
C ASN A 186 -3.39 -11.76 2.69
N GLU A 187 -3.25 -11.53 4.00
CA GLU A 187 -1.96 -11.68 4.70
C GLU A 187 -1.57 -13.16 4.84
N THR A 188 -2.48 -14.02 5.30
CA THR A 188 -2.18 -15.43 5.59
C THR A 188 -1.89 -16.27 4.35
N MET A 189 -2.54 -15.96 3.23
CA MET A 189 -2.35 -16.68 1.96
C MET A 189 -1.50 -15.91 0.95
N GLU A 190 -0.91 -14.78 1.34
CA GLU A 190 -0.19 -13.86 0.47
C GLU A 190 -0.97 -13.54 -0.82
N LEU A 191 -2.27 -13.30 -0.68
CA LEU A 191 -3.17 -12.98 -1.79
C LEU A 191 -3.38 -11.49 -1.91
N GLU A 192 -3.89 -11.09 -3.07
CA GLU A 192 -4.27 -9.75 -3.40
C GLU A 192 -5.72 -9.75 -3.91
N LEU A 193 -6.61 -10.30 -3.09
CA LEU A 193 -8.05 -10.13 -3.22
C LEU A 193 -8.37 -8.69 -2.76
N ARG A 194 -7.88 -7.70 -3.53
CA ARG A 194 -8.20 -6.29 -3.37
C ARG A 194 -9.68 -6.11 -3.53
#